data_AF-A0A3B1BE09-F1
#
_entry.id   AF-A0A3B1BE09-F1
#
_cell.length_a   1.000
_cell.length_b   1.000
_cell.length_c   1.000
_cell.angle_alpha   90.00
_cell.angle_beta   90.00
_cell.angle_gamma   90.00
#
_symmetry.space_group_name_H-M   'P 1'
#
loop_
_entity.id
_entity.type
_entity.pdbx_description
1 polymer ?
#
loop_
_entity_poly.entity_id
_entity_poly.type
_entity_poly.pdbx_seq_one_letter_code
_entity_poly.pdbx_strand_id
1 'polypeptide(L)'
;SAGEVSLAAAEGILPGGSIQGSAQTDLGAEGGRLKIRYVARSESNAGLSDNSGATLFIETPRKIIISKEKSQSEAEIPEQGKAIADEANGYTWLDDSLLNDSGFDSIMLEGGNIIFEGDSGIIAQREVVLDSPVISWQQGNRLGDTGLAAILSSYVALGSTVARNADDGVGGGGRLLVEANMIDLVGATSLQGFNRANLNSNTDIRFRGSRKVRSTILGTQGEWNSSGRFELAANQVYPASLSDYTIKADEVVIAKHKNVAEDVKAIFGRQANAIINNFSQSDMSPSVLSAGARLSIEADMITQAGELRVPFGEISLKAKSRLNLLAGSLTSTSAEGQIIPLGRTAQTGLDWQYDFAEGDTLRITRPPEKRILLSSDDVRLNKGAVIDMNGGGDLQ
;
A
#
# COMPACT_ATOMS: atom_id res chain seq x y z
N SER A 1 16.01 -16.38 -10.61
CA SER A 1 14.59 -16.07 -10.85
C SER A 1 13.99 -17.11 -11.77
N ALA A 2 12.91 -17.75 -11.33
CA ALA A 2 12.15 -18.74 -12.11
C ALA A 2 11.19 -18.10 -13.15
N GLY A 3 11.50 -16.88 -13.62
CA GLY A 3 10.72 -16.18 -14.64
C GLY A 3 9.48 -15.46 -14.09
N GLU A 4 8.55 -15.12 -14.98
CA GLU A 4 7.29 -14.45 -14.65
C GLU A 4 6.12 -15.21 -15.27
N VAL A 5 5.05 -15.39 -14.49
CA VAL A 5 3.74 -15.79 -14.98
C VAL A 5 2.81 -14.58 -14.87
N SER A 6 2.30 -14.12 -16.00
CA SER A 6 1.39 -12.98 -16.08
C SER A 6 0.04 -13.44 -16.60
N LEU A 7 -1.01 -13.26 -15.80
CA LEU A 7 -2.39 -13.57 -16.14
C LEU A 7 -3.17 -12.26 -16.24
N ALA A 8 -3.83 -12.05 -17.39
CA ALA A 8 -4.68 -10.91 -17.60
C ALA A 8 -5.99 -11.32 -18.27
N ALA A 9 -7.12 -10.90 -17.69
CA ALA A 9 -8.44 -11.18 -18.22
C ALA A 9 -9.40 -10.01 -18.02
N ALA A 10 -10.35 -9.87 -18.94
CA ALA A 10 -11.44 -8.89 -18.83
C ALA A 10 -12.65 -9.43 -18.05
N GLU A 11 -12.87 -10.75 -18.11
CA GLU A 11 -14.05 -11.46 -17.60
C GLU A 11 -13.83 -12.18 -16.27
N GLY A 12 -12.60 -12.17 -15.73
CA GLY A 12 -12.23 -12.89 -14.52
C GLY A 12 -11.24 -14.02 -14.76
N ILE A 13 -10.72 -14.59 -13.67
CA ILE A 13 -9.74 -15.68 -13.68
C ILE A 13 -10.12 -16.71 -12.62
N LEU A 14 -10.28 -17.97 -13.05
CA LEU A 14 -10.56 -19.12 -12.21
C LEU A 14 -9.47 -20.19 -12.41
N PRO A 15 -8.49 -20.29 -11.50
CA PRO A 15 -7.41 -21.28 -11.62
C PRO A 15 -7.90 -22.71 -11.42
N GLY A 16 -8.10 -23.43 -12.53
CA GLY A 16 -8.48 -24.86 -12.52
C GLY A 16 -7.34 -25.84 -12.18
N GLY A 17 -6.10 -25.36 -12.06
CA GLY A 17 -4.91 -26.19 -11.84
C GLY A 17 -3.85 -25.49 -10.99
N SER A 18 -2.66 -26.09 -10.88
CA SER A 18 -1.52 -25.51 -10.15
C SER A 18 -0.62 -24.68 -11.06
N ILE A 19 -0.17 -23.53 -10.58
CA ILE A 19 0.89 -22.72 -11.20
C ILE A 19 2.08 -22.73 -10.24
N GLN A 20 3.29 -22.98 -10.75
CA GLN A 20 4.50 -23.02 -9.94
C GLN A 20 5.52 -21.99 -10.42
N GLY A 21 6.10 -21.27 -9.46
CA GLY A 21 7.16 -20.29 -9.66
C GLY A 21 8.43 -20.61 -8.87
N SER A 22 8.60 -21.83 -8.37
CA SER A 22 9.77 -22.17 -7.55
C SER A 22 11.06 -22.25 -8.38
N ALA A 23 12.14 -21.64 -7.91
CA ALA A 23 13.47 -22.00 -8.36
C ALA A 23 13.89 -23.30 -7.67
N GLN A 24 13.73 -24.44 -8.35
CA GLN A 24 14.06 -25.77 -7.82
C GLN A 24 15.59 -25.98 -7.74
N THR A 25 16.30 -25.17 -6.96
CA THR A 25 17.77 -25.23 -6.84
C THR A 25 18.22 -24.96 -5.41
N ASP A 26 19.24 -25.68 -4.96
CA ASP A 26 19.91 -25.46 -3.66
C ASP A 26 20.87 -24.24 -3.68
N LEU A 27 21.00 -23.57 -4.84
CA LEU A 27 21.91 -22.44 -5.05
C LEU A 27 21.31 -21.09 -4.61
N GLY A 28 20.17 -21.11 -3.92
CA GLY A 28 19.49 -19.89 -3.46
C GLY A 28 18.94 -19.04 -4.60
N ALA A 29 18.66 -19.63 -5.76
CA ALA A 29 18.04 -18.90 -6.87
C ALA A 29 16.63 -18.43 -6.46
N GLU A 30 16.33 -17.18 -6.80
CA GLU A 30 15.01 -16.61 -6.54
C GLU A 30 13.92 -17.35 -7.30
N GLY A 31 12.77 -17.54 -6.65
CA GLY A 31 11.51 -17.88 -7.29
C GLY A 31 11.09 -16.86 -8.36
N GLY A 32 9.98 -17.16 -9.02
CA GLY A 32 9.42 -16.35 -10.08
C GLY A 32 8.56 -15.23 -9.54
N ARG A 33 7.98 -14.47 -10.47
CA ARG A 33 6.92 -13.49 -10.21
C ARG A 33 5.58 -13.99 -10.71
N LEU A 34 4.54 -13.87 -9.90
CA LEU A 34 3.15 -13.97 -10.33
C LEU A 34 2.57 -12.57 -10.48
N LYS A 35 2.10 -12.23 -11.68
CA LYS A 35 1.37 -11.00 -11.94
C LYS A 35 -0.06 -11.33 -12.37
N ILE A 36 -1.04 -10.78 -11.68
CA ILE A 36 -2.46 -10.92 -12.01
C ILE A 36 -3.02 -9.52 -12.20
N ARG A 37 -3.57 -9.26 -13.37
CA ARG A 37 -4.10 -7.95 -13.76
C ARG A 37 -5.49 -8.11 -14.34
N TYR A 38 -6.42 -7.24 -13.97
CA TYR A 38 -7.63 -7.08 -14.77
C TYR A 38 -7.38 -6.22 -16.00
N VAL A 39 -8.00 -6.59 -17.11
CA VAL A 39 -7.99 -5.76 -18.33
C VAL A 39 -9.12 -4.75 -18.21
N ALA A 40 -8.78 -3.45 -18.25
CA ALA A 40 -9.75 -2.37 -18.13
C ALA A 40 -10.70 -2.33 -19.34
N ARG A 41 -11.92 -1.80 -19.14
CA ARG A 41 -12.96 -1.68 -20.19
C ARG A 41 -12.46 -0.98 -21.45
N SER A 42 -11.68 0.08 -21.29
CA SER A 42 -11.13 0.85 -22.40
C SER A 42 -10.13 0.05 -23.23
N GLU A 43 -9.40 -0.87 -22.58
CA GLU A 43 -8.43 -1.75 -23.22
C GLU A 43 -9.14 -2.93 -23.89
N SER A 44 -10.11 -3.56 -23.21
CA SER A 44 -10.86 -4.69 -23.76
C SER A 44 -11.80 -4.31 -24.90
N ASN A 45 -12.30 -3.06 -24.93
CA ASN A 45 -13.15 -2.53 -26.01
C ASN A 45 -12.39 -1.69 -27.04
N ALA A 46 -11.06 -1.58 -26.95
CA ALA A 46 -10.23 -0.86 -27.92
C ALA A 46 -10.23 -1.59 -29.28
N GLY A 47 -11.30 -1.41 -30.05
CA GLY A 47 -11.56 -2.11 -31.31
C GLY A 47 -13.04 -2.41 -31.56
N LEU A 48 -13.91 -2.25 -30.55
CA LEU A 48 -15.36 -2.46 -30.67
C LEU A 48 -16.14 -1.15 -30.87
N SER A 49 -15.48 0.01 -30.82
CA SER A 49 -16.10 1.34 -30.96
C SER A 49 -16.82 1.58 -32.29
N ASP A 50 -16.49 0.80 -33.33
CA ASP A 50 -16.98 0.98 -34.69
C ASP A 50 -18.08 -0.02 -35.07
N ASN A 51 -18.39 -1.00 -34.21
CA ASN A 51 -19.39 -2.04 -34.46
C ASN A 51 -20.67 -1.79 -33.66
N SER A 52 -21.72 -1.33 -34.34
CA SER A 52 -23.05 -1.00 -33.80
C SER A 52 -23.88 -2.20 -33.29
N GLY A 53 -23.24 -3.36 -33.08
CA GLY A 53 -23.85 -4.58 -32.55
C GLY A 53 -22.94 -5.41 -31.63
N ALA A 54 -21.78 -4.89 -31.21
CA ALA A 54 -20.93 -5.59 -30.26
C ALA A 54 -21.52 -5.50 -28.84
N THR A 55 -21.74 -6.65 -28.19
CA THR A 55 -22.03 -6.70 -26.75
C THR A 55 -20.83 -6.20 -25.98
N LEU A 56 -20.97 -5.04 -25.34
CA LEU A 56 -19.96 -4.47 -24.46
C LEU A 56 -19.78 -5.38 -23.24
N PHE A 57 -18.53 -5.58 -22.80
CA PHE A 57 -18.25 -6.27 -21.54
C PHE A 57 -18.98 -5.60 -20.36
N ILE A 58 -19.50 -6.43 -19.45
CA ILE A 58 -20.34 -6.06 -18.30
C ILE A 58 -19.65 -4.98 -17.41
N GLU A 59 -20.43 -4.06 -16.86
CA GLU A 59 -19.98 -2.92 -16.03
C GLU A 59 -19.72 -3.28 -14.55
N THR A 60 -19.69 -4.57 -14.20
CA THR A 60 -19.46 -5.01 -12.82
C THR A 60 -18.06 -4.62 -12.35
N PRO A 61 -17.91 -4.09 -11.11
CA PRO A 61 -16.60 -3.81 -10.54
C PRO A 61 -15.77 -5.09 -10.52
N ARG A 62 -14.60 -5.06 -11.17
CA ARG A 62 -13.72 -6.22 -11.25
C ARG A 62 -13.03 -6.45 -9.91
N LYS A 63 -13.19 -7.65 -9.38
CA LYS A 63 -12.78 -8.02 -8.03
C LYS A 63 -11.78 -9.15 -8.08
N ILE A 64 -10.72 -9.03 -7.29
CA ILE A 64 -9.84 -10.15 -6.98
C ILE A 64 -10.23 -10.62 -5.59
N ILE A 65 -10.72 -11.84 -5.46
CA ILE A 65 -11.05 -12.47 -4.18
C ILE A 65 -9.88 -13.34 -3.76
N ILE A 66 -9.41 -13.13 -2.54
CA ILE A 66 -8.36 -13.88 -1.87
C ILE A 66 -9.00 -14.63 -0.73
N SER A 67 -8.83 -15.94 -0.71
CA SER A 67 -9.44 -16.83 0.27
C SER A 67 -8.45 -17.91 0.67
N LYS A 68 -8.66 -18.55 1.82
CA LYS A 68 -7.76 -19.63 2.26
C LYS A 68 -7.89 -20.89 1.41
N GLU A 69 -9.13 -21.28 1.12
CA GLU A 69 -9.47 -22.47 0.35
C GLU A 69 -10.09 -22.04 -0.98
N LYS A 70 -10.07 -22.91 -1.99
CA LYS A 70 -10.81 -22.68 -3.23
C LYS A 70 -12.27 -22.35 -2.93
N SER A 71 -12.85 -21.40 -3.67
CA SER A 71 -14.28 -21.12 -3.61
C SER A 71 -15.05 -22.44 -3.76
N GLN A 72 -15.83 -22.79 -2.75
CA GLN A 72 -16.67 -24.01 -2.74
C GLN A 72 -18.03 -23.79 -3.40
N SER A 73 -18.27 -22.61 -3.97
CA SER A 73 -19.46 -22.36 -4.77
C SER A 73 -19.35 -23.20 -6.06
N GLU A 74 -19.95 -24.40 -6.05
CA GLU A 74 -20.10 -25.25 -7.25
C GLU A 74 -20.86 -24.54 -8.39
N ALA A 75 -21.48 -23.37 -8.11
CA ALA A 75 -22.07 -22.49 -9.11
C ALA A 75 -21.05 -21.56 -9.82
N GLU A 76 -19.84 -21.40 -9.28
CA GLU A 76 -18.83 -20.42 -9.73
C GLU A 76 -17.69 -21.01 -10.56
N ILE A 77 -17.41 -22.32 -10.44
CA ILE A 77 -16.44 -22.99 -11.31
C ILE A 77 -17.22 -23.64 -12.46
N PRO A 78 -17.28 -23.03 -13.66
CA PRO A 78 -17.99 -23.60 -14.78
C PRO A 78 -17.40 -24.96 -15.13
N GLU A 79 -18.24 -25.99 -15.26
CA GLU A 79 -17.80 -27.24 -15.89
C GLU A 79 -17.25 -26.91 -17.28
N GLN A 80 -16.18 -27.58 -17.69
CA GLN A 80 -15.60 -27.37 -19.01
C GLN A 80 -16.67 -27.51 -20.10
N GLY A 81 -16.90 -26.45 -20.88
CA GLY A 81 -17.92 -26.41 -21.93
C GLY A 81 -19.29 -25.86 -21.49
N LYS A 82 -19.46 -25.43 -20.24
CA LYS A 82 -20.61 -24.65 -19.77
C LYS A 82 -20.29 -23.15 -19.77
N ALA A 83 -21.32 -22.32 -19.94
CA ALA A 83 -21.19 -20.87 -19.80
C ALA A 83 -20.88 -20.50 -18.35
N ILE A 84 -20.05 -19.47 -18.16
CA ILE A 84 -19.83 -18.84 -16.86
C ILE A 84 -21.12 -18.12 -16.47
N ALA A 85 -21.56 -18.28 -15.22
CA ALA A 85 -22.69 -17.52 -14.70
C ALA A 85 -22.39 -16.01 -14.74
N ASP A 86 -23.38 -15.18 -15.04
CA ASP A 86 -23.18 -13.72 -15.15
C ASP A 86 -22.68 -13.12 -13.82
N GLU A 87 -23.04 -13.75 -12.70
CA GLU A 87 -22.62 -13.38 -11.34
C GLU A 87 -21.13 -13.63 -11.08
N ALA A 88 -20.52 -14.55 -11.83
CA ALA A 88 -19.10 -14.87 -11.75
C ALA A 88 -18.24 -14.01 -12.71
N ASN A 89 -18.87 -13.20 -13.55
CA ASN A 89 -18.16 -12.33 -14.49
C ASN A 89 -17.47 -11.14 -13.78
N GLY A 90 -16.19 -10.94 -14.07
CA GLY A 90 -15.34 -9.89 -13.53
C GLY A 90 -14.65 -10.26 -12.22
N TYR A 91 -14.79 -11.51 -11.78
CA TYR A 91 -14.19 -12.02 -10.56
C TYR A 91 -12.98 -12.90 -10.85
N THR A 92 -11.91 -12.66 -10.09
CA THR A 92 -10.71 -13.49 -10.08
C THR A 92 -10.58 -14.10 -8.70
N TRP A 93 -10.61 -15.43 -8.59
CA TRP A 93 -10.49 -16.11 -7.30
C TRP A 93 -9.09 -16.70 -7.15
N LEU A 94 -8.46 -16.37 -6.04
CA LEU A 94 -7.13 -16.81 -5.66
C LEU A 94 -7.20 -17.43 -4.27
N ASP A 95 -6.49 -18.54 -4.11
CA ASP A 95 -6.42 -19.30 -2.87
C ASP A 95 -4.98 -19.43 -2.36
N ASP A 96 -4.80 -19.98 -1.15
CA ASP A 96 -3.47 -20.22 -0.57
C ASP A 96 -2.60 -21.14 -1.45
N SER A 97 -3.20 -22.10 -2.16
CA SER A 97 -2.43 -23.02 -3.01
C SER A 97 -1.75 -22.28 -4.16
N LEU A 98 -2.41 -21.26 -4.71
CA LEU A 98 -1.85 -20.43 -5.78
C LEU A 98 -0.96 -19.31 -5.24
N LEU A 99 -1.33 -18.66 -4.14
CA LEU A 99 -0.61 -17.50 -3.63
C LEU A 99 0.60 -17.91 -2.77
N ASN A 100 0.44 -18.90 -1.91
CA ASN A 100 1.38 -19.19 -0.82
C ASN A 100 2.16 -20.50 -1.07
N ASP A 101 1.58 -21.49 -1.72
CA ASP A 101 2.24 -22.80 -1.97
C ASP A 101 2.87 -22.95 -3.37
N SER A 102 2.67 -21.97 -4.25
CA SER A 102 3.17 -21.98 -5.64
C SER A 102 4.68 -21.71 -5.77
N GLY A 103 5.31 -21.20 -4.71
CA GLY A 103 6.74 -20.89 -4.67
C GLY A 103 7.15 -19.63 -5.44
N PHE A 104 6.21 -18.72 -5.74
CA PHE A 104 6.54 -17.39 -6.24
C PHE A 104 7.15 -16.53 -5.12
N ASP A 105 8.24 -15.83 -5.44
CA ASP A 105 8.87 -14.90 -4.50
C ASP A 105 8.31 -13.49 -4.61
N SER A 106 7.56 -13.21 -5.68
CA SER A 106 6.94 -11.90 -5.91
C SER A 106 5.52 -12.07 -6.42
N ILE A 107 4.56 -11.37 -5.79
CA ILE A 107 3.14 -11.40 -6.14
C ILE A 107 2.69 -9.97 -6.40
N MET A 108 2.15 -9.73 -7.59
CA MET A 108 1.55 -8.45 -7.98
C MET A 108 0.10 -8.67 -8.39
N LEU A 109 -0.83 -8.07 -7.64
CA LEU A 109 -2.26 -8.10 -7.91
C LEU A 109 -2.71 -6.68 -8.28
N GLU A 110 -3.23 -6.52 -9.48
CA GLU A 110 -3.78 -5.27 -10.00
C GLU A 110 -5.28 -5.47 -10.20
N GLY A 111 -6.11 -4.73 -9.43
CA GLY A 111 -7.53 -4.99 -9.21
C GLY A 111 -8.35 -3.71 -9.07
N GLY A 112 -9.63 -3.71 -9.48
CA GLY A 112 -10.54 -2.61 -9.15
C GLY A 112 -10.92 -2.62 -7.66
N ASN A 113 -11.05 -3.82 -7.11
CA ASN A 113 -11.16 -4.09 -5.68
C ASN A 113 -10.46 -5.42 -5.36
N ILE A 114 -9.56 -5.43 -4.38
CA ILE A 114 -8.93 -6.66 -3.87
C ILE A 114 -9.60 -7.00 -2.54
N ILE A 115 -10.25 -8.15 -2.47
CA ILE A 115 -11.10 -8.60 -1.37
C ILE A 115 -10.43 -9.77 -0.67
N PHE A 116 -10.17 -9.63 0.62
CA PHE A 116 -9.85 -10.74 1.51
C PHE A 116 -11.15 -11.34 2.05
N GLU A 117 -11.37 -12.63 1.84
CA GLU A 117 -12.52 -13.36 2.34
C GLU A 117 -12.15 -14.20 3.56
N GLY A 118 -12.80 -13.88 4.69
CA GLY A 118 -12.52 -14.46 5.99
C GLY A 118 -11.05 -14.40 6.39
N ASP A 119 -10.59 -15.40 7.13
CA ASP A 119 -9.18 -15.57 7.44
C ASP A 119 -8.40 -15.97 6.18
N SER A 120 -7.54 -15.09 5.69
CA SER A 120 -6.80 -15.26 4.44
C SER A 120 -5.46 -14.50 4.49
N GLY A 121 -4.51 -14.88 3.63
CA GLY A 121 -3.26 -14.15 3.58
C GLY A 121 -2.40 -14.38 2.35
N ILE A 122 -1.40 -13.53 2.20
CA ILE A 122 -0.42 -13.56 1.11
C ILE A 122 0.98 -13.57 1.72
N ILE A 123 1.79 -14.56 1.35
CA ILE A 123 3.20 -14.63 1.72
C ILE A 123 4.06 -14.73 0.46
N ALA A 124 5.08 -13.87 0.35
CA ALA A 124 6.07 -13.93 -0.72
C ALA A 124 7.42 -13.44 -0.20
N GLN A 125 8.53 -14.07 -0.61
CA GLN A 125 9.82 -13.74 0.00
C GLN A 125 10.29 -12.31 -0.28
N ARG A 126 10.06 -11.80 -1.49
CA ARG A 126 10.62 -10.54 -1.96
C ARG A 126 9.60 -9.42 -1.96
N GLU A 127 8.43 -9.64 -2.57
CA GLU A 127 7.51 -8.55 -2.85
C GLU A 127 6.05 -9.01 -2.87
N VAL A 128 5.17 -8.23 -2.24
CA VAL A 128 3.72 -8.27 -2.46
C VAL A 128 3.25 -6.86 -2.85
N VAL A 129 2.63 -6.72 -4.01
CA VAL A 129 2.05 -5.46 -4.49
C VAL A 129 0.55 -5.64 -4.69
N LEU A 130 -0.24 -4.86 -3.97
CA LEU A 130 -1.68 -4.73 -4.18
C LEU A 130 -1.96 -3.36 -4.79
N ASP A 131 -2.11 -3.31 -6.12
CA ASP A 131 -2.47 -2.12 -6.88
C ASP A 131 -3.99 -2.08 -7.10
N SER A 132 -4.69 -1.49 -6.14
CA SER A 132 -6.13 -1.32 -6.16
C SER A 132 -6.60 -0.06 -5.41
N PRO A 133 -7.57 0.70 -5.98
CA PRO A 133 -8.17 1.82 -5.27
C PRO A 133 -9.03 1.38 -4.08
N VAL A 134 -9.38 0.08 -4.00
CA VAL A 134 -10.15 -0.46 -2.89
C VAL A 134 -9.53 -1.78 -2.42
N ILE A 135 -9.21 -1.87 -1.14
CA ILE A 135 -8.86 -3.13 -0.49
C ILE A 135 -9.95 -3.43 0.53
N SER A 136 -10.63 -4.56 0.38
CA SER A 136 -11.79 -4.93 1.18
C SER A 136 -11.55 -6.18 1.99
N TRP A 137 -12.33 -6.33 3.05
CA TRP A 137 -12.56 -7.60 3.72
C TRP A 137 -14.06 -7.93 3.73
N GLN A 138 -14.38 -9.21 3.57
CA GLN A 138 -15.72 -9.72 3.78
C GLN A 138 -15.67 -11.01 4.61
N GLN A 139 -16.75 -11.27 5.34
CA GLN A 139 -16.87 -12.49 6.14
C GLN A 139 -16.87 -13.72 5.23
N GLY A 140 -16.04 -14.72 5.58
CA GLY A 140 -16.05 -16.01 4.90
C GLY A 140 -17.18 -16.91 5.42
N ASN A 141 -17.48 -17.98 4.68
CA ASN A 141 -18.55 -18.92 5.04
C ASN A 141 -18.18 -19.90 6.17
N ARG A 142 -17.04 -19.70 6.85
CA ARG A 142 -16.47 -20.65 7.82
C ARG A 142 -16.81 -20.27 9.26
N LEU A 143 -17.25 -21.27 10.04
CA LEU A 143 -17.37 -21.14 11.49
C LEU A 143 -15.98 -20.92 12.12
N GLY A 144 -15.84 -19.86 12.92
CA GLY A 144 -14.58 -19.52 13.60
C GLY A 144 -13.66 -18.56 12.84
N ASP A 145 -14.15 -17.96 11.75
CA ASP A 145 -13.49 -16.85 11.06
C ASP A 145 -13.16 -15.71 12.05
N THR A 146 -11.87 -15.38 12.17
CA THR A 146 -11.41 -14.30 13.04
C THR A 146 -11.34 -12.94 12.35
N GLY A 147 -11.66 -12.91 11.05
CA GLY A 147 -11.60 -11.74 10.18
C GLY A 147 -10.20 -11.25 9.89
N LEU A 148 -9.19 -12.13 9.89
CA LEU A 148 -7.80 -11.74 9.70
C LEU A 148 -7.39 -11.80 8.22
N ALA A 149 -7.03 -10.64 7.65
CA ALA A 149 -6.33 -10.55 6.38
C ALA A 149 -4.85 -10.26 6.66
N ALA A 150 -3.95 -11.15 6.23
CA ALA A 150 -2.53 -11.04 6.55
C ALA A 150 -1.65 -10.93 5.30
N ILE A 151 -0.60 -10.10 5.34
CA ILE A 151 0.41 -10.00 4.29
C ILE A 151 1.80 -10.07 4.93
N LEU A 152 2.66 -10.95 4.44
CA LEU A 152 4.06 -11.06 4.85
C LEU A 152 4.99 -11.06 3.64
N SER A 153 5.95 -10.13 3.60
CA SER A 153 6.98 -10.10 2.56
C SER A 153 8.17 -9.22 2.95
N SER A 154 9.32 -9.33 2.28
CA SER A 154 10.40 -8.34 2.47
C SER A 154 9.94 -6.92 2.10
N TYR A 155 9.20 -6.77 1.02
CA TYR A 155 8.63 -5.49 0.61
C TYR A 155 7.13 -5.64 0.33
N VAL A 156 6.34 -4.67 0.80
CA VAL A 156 4.90 -4.61 0.54
C VAL A 156 4.54 -3.23 -0.02
N ALA A 157 3.79 -3.19 -1.12
CA ALA A 157 3.17 -1.98 -1.60
C ALA A 157 1.65 -2.13 -1.62
N LEU A 158 0.94 -1.19 -0.99
CA LEU A 158 -0.51 -1.14 -0.96
C LEU A 158 -0.94 0.21 -1.52
N GLY A 159 -1.90 0.24 -2.42
CA GLY A 159 -2.21 1.51 -3.04
C GLY A 159 -2.91 1.38 -4.36
N SER A 160 -3.09 2.51 -5.03
CA SER A 160 -3.35 2.53 -6.46
C SER A 160 -2.36 3.42 -7.18
N THR A 161 -1.72 2.91 -8.22
CA THR A 161 -0.85 3.73 -9.07
C THR A 161 -1.64 4.68 -9.97
N VAL A 162 -2.96 4.46 -10.11
CA VAL A 162 -3.85 5.23 -11.00
C VAL A 162 -4.84 6.12 -10.25
N ALA A 163 -5.24 5.76 -9.02
CA ALA A 163 -6.13 6.59 -8.21
C ALA A 163 -5.36 7.60 -7.36
N ARG A 164 -5.99 8.76 -7.14
CA ARG A 164 -5.41 9.90 -6.40
C ARG A 164 -6.28 10.41 -5.25
N ASN A 165 -7.55 10.07 -5.27
CA ASN A 165 -8.46 10.24 -4.15
C ASN A 165 -9.04 8.87 -3.82
N ALA A 166 -9.31 8.63 -2.54
CA ALA A 166 -9.95 7.42 -2.07
C ALA A 166 -11.40 7.73 -1.68
N ASP A 167 -12.31 6.79 -1.93
CA ASP A 167 -13.63 6.83 -1.30
C ASP A 167 -13.50 6.73 0.23
N ASP A 168 -14.52 7.14 0.98
CA ASP A 168 -14.52 6.99 2.43
C ASP A 168 -14.39 5.50 2.81
N GLY A 169 -13.54 5.23 3.81
CA GLY A 169 -13.37 3.87 4.32
C GLY A 169 -14.62 3.41 5.06
N VAL A 170 -15.05 2.17 4.85
CA VAL A 170 -16.22 1.59 5.53
C VAL A 170 -15.77 0.55 6.55
N GLY A 171 -16.27 0.68 7.78
CA GLY A 171 -15.97 -0.24 8.88
C GLY A 171 -16.54 -1.64 8.67
N GLY A 172 -15.96 -2.63 9.36
CA GLY A 172 -16.49 -3.99 9.39
C GLY A 172 -15.80 -4.90 10.40
N GLY A 173 -15.94 -6.21 10.25
CA GLY A 173 -15.36 -7.20 11.16
C GLY A 173 -13.87 -7.51 10.90
N GLY A 174 -13.34 -7.07 9.75
CA GLY A 174 -12.02 -7.44 9.28
C GLY A 174 -10.88 -6.70 10.00
N ARG A 175 -9.73 -7.36 10.06
CA ARG A 175 -8.46 -6.85 10.59
C ARG A 175 -7.36 -7.11 9.57
N LEU A 176 -6.76 -6.04 9.05
CA LEU A 176 -5.60 -6.12 8.17
C LEU A 176 -4.33 -6.12 9.02
N LEU A 177 -3.47 -7.12 8.81
CA LEU A 177 -2.12 -7.19 9.36
C LEU A 177 -1.11 -7.27 8.22
N VAL A 178 -0.18 -6.33 8.18
CA VAL A 178 0.91 -6.34 7.19
C VAL A 178 2.23 -6.30 7.93
N GLU A 179 3.11 -7.22 7.58
CA GLU A 179 4.45 -7.36 8.11
C GLU A 179 5.47 -7.32 6.96
N ALA A 180 6.42 -6.39 7.02
CA ALA A 180 7.48 -6.32 6.01
C ALA A 180 8.79 -5.70 6.51
N ASN A 181 9.86 -5.77 5.71
CA ASN A 181 10.99 -4.87 5.94
C ASN A 181 10.60 -3.44 5.61
N MET A 182 10.07 -3.20 4.41
CA MET A 182 9.66 -1.87 3.94
C MET A 182 8.23 -1.92 3.42
N ILE A 183 7.45 -0.90 3.75
CA ILE A 183 6.08 -0.75 3.27
C ILE A 183 5.94 0.56 2.50
N ASP A 184 5.40 0.50 1.29
CA ASP A 184 5.00 1.67 0.52
C ASP A 184 3.46 1.79 0.46
N LEU A 185 2.93 2.97 0.78
CA LEU A 185 1.55 3.33 0.47
C LEU A 185 1.51 4.19 -0.78
N VAL A 186 0.83 3.73 -1.83
CA VAL A 186 0.95 4.27 -3.19
C VAL A 186 -0.35 4.89 -3.67
N GLY A 187 -0.29 6.12 -4.18
CA GLY A 187 -1.46 6.87 -4.65
C GLY A 187 -2.61 6.83 -3.66
N ALA A 188 -3.80 6.45 -4.11
CA ALA A 188 -4.98 6.43 -3.26
C ALA A 188 -5.67 5.08 -3.14
N THR A 189 -6.05 4.73 -1.91
CA THR A 189 -6.78 3.50 -1.58
C THR A 189 -7.75 3.72 -0.43
N SER A 190 -8.94 3.10 -0.54
CA SER A 190 -9.93 3.00 0.51
C SER A 190 -9.97 1.58 1.10
N LEU A 191 -9.96 1.48 2.43
CA LEU A 191 -10.20 0.22 3.14
C LEU A 191 -11.69 0.04 3.45
N GLN A 192 -12.20 -1.14 3.11
CA GLN A 192 -13.62 -1.48 3.25
C GLN A 192 -13.79 -2.76 4.07
N GLY A 193 -14.76 -2.80 4.98
CA GLY A 193 -15.02 -3.98 5.81
C GLY A 193 -14.01 -4.23 6.94
N PHE A 194 -13.02 -3.35 7.12
CA PHE A 194 -12.03 -3.43 8.19
C PHE A 194 -12.39 -2.50 9.35
N ASN A 195 -12.18 -2.92 10.61
CA ASN A 195 -12.16 -2.02 11.77
C ASN A 195 -10.74 -1.74 12.30
N ARG A 196 -9.74 -2.47 11.79
CA ARG A 196 -8.34 -2.29 12.14
C ARG A 196 -7.45 -2.58 10.94
N ALA A 197 -6.45 -1.74 10.73
CA ALA A 197 -5.34 -1.99 9.83
C ALA A 197 -4.03 -1.68 10.55
N ASN A 198 -3.16 -2.68 10.63
CA ASN A 198 -1.85 -2.58 11.26
C ASN A 198 -0.77 -2.84 10.20
N LEU A 199 0.03 -1.82 9.91
CA LEU A 199 1.18 -1.91 9.03
C LEU A 199 2.45 -1.87 9.87
N ASN A 200 3.14 -2.99 9.95
CA ASN A 200 4.37 -3.16 10.71
C ASN A 200 5.54 -3.33 9.74
N SER A 201 6.52 -2.44 9.84
CA SER A 201 7.71 -2.41 9.01
C SER A 201 8.95 -2.46 9.87
N ASN A 202 9.88 -3.37 9.60
CA ASN A 202 11.16 -3.42 10.32
C ASN A 202 12.08 -2.23 10.03
N THR A 203 11.85 -1.51 8.92
CA THR A 203 12.58 -0.29 8.59
C THR A 203 11.63 0.90 8.49
N ASP A 204 11.02 1.08 7.32
CA ASP A 204 10.38 2.33 6.95
C ASP A 204 8.99 2.09 6.36
N ILE A 205 8.05 2.95 6.72
CA ILE A 205 6.82 3.13 5.96
C ILE A 205 6.92 4.42 5.16
N ARG A 206 6.76 4.31 3.84
CA ARG A 206 6.86 5.43 2.93
C ARG A 206 5.57 5.69 2.15
N PHE A 207 5.16 6.96 2.09
CA PHE A 207 4.02 7.39 1.28
C PHE A 207 4.49 7.87 -0.09
N ARG A 208 3.89 7.38 -1.17
CA ARG A 208 4.20 7.79 -2.54
C ARG A 208 2.91 8.24 -3.20
N GLY A 209 2.79 9.54 -3.51
CA GLY A 209 1.65 9.99 -4.32
C GLY A 209 1.72 9.41 -5.74
N SER A 210 0.58 9.32 -6.42
CA SER A 210 0.46 9.04 -7.85
C SER A 210 0.15 10.32 -8.64
N ARG A 211 0.36 10.31 -9.96
CA ARG A 211 0.24 11.49 -10.83
C ARG A 211 -0.79 11.22 -11.95
N LYS A 212 -1.60 12.21 -12.35
CA LYS A 212 -2.28 12.13 -13.68
C LYS A 212 -1.28 12.51 -14.74
N VAL A 213 -1.20 11.68 -15.77
CA VAL A 213 -0.71 12.11 -17.08
C VAL A 213 -1.49 13.35 -17.53
N ARG A 214 -0.80 14.43 -17.95
CA ARG A 214 -1.38 15.72 -18.40
C ARG A 214 -2.18 16.51 -17.36
N SER A 215 -1.81 16.42 -16.08
CA SER A 215 -2.36 17.28 -15.01
C SER A 215 -1.62 18.62 -14.91
N THR A 216 -2.36 19.72 -14.71
CA THR A 216 -1.81 21.05 -14.36
C THR A 216 -1.41 21.15 -12.89
N ILE A 217 -1.84 20.21 -12.04
CA ILE A 217 -1.41 20.10 -10.64
C ILE A 217 0.02 19.54 -10.63
N LEU A 218 0.94 20.33 -10.09
CA LEU A 218 2.36 20.03 -9.98
C LEU A 218 2.62 19.30 -8.65
N GLY A 219 2.96 18.02 -8.72
CA GLY A 219 3.18 17.14 -7.56
C GLY A 219 2.52 15.78 -7.74
N THR A 220 2.81 14.85 -6.84
CA THR A 220 2.10 13.58 -6.76
C THR A 220 1.09 13.64 -5.61
N GLN A 221 -0.05 12.97 -5.73
CA GLN A 221 -1.13 13.00 -4.75
C GLN A 221 -1.47 11.59 -4.29
N GLY A 222 -1.77 11.42 -3.01
CA GLY A 222 -2.25 10.16 -2.50
C GLY A 222 -3.15 10.32 -1.30
N GLU A 223 -3.96 9.30 -1.06
CA GLU A 223 -4.97 9.30 0.00
C GLU A 223 -5.17 7.88 0.54
N TRP A 224 -5.06 7.72 1.84
CA TRP A 224 -5.45 6.49 2.52
C TRP A 224 -6.67 6.75 3.38
N ASN A 225 -7.80 6.11 3.04
CA ASN A 225 -9.04 6.23 3.80
C ASN A 225 -9.40 4.89 4.42
N SER A 226 -9.70 4.89 5.72
CA SER A 226 -10.10 3.70 6.45
C SER A 226 -11.11 4.05 7.55
N SER A 227 -11.85 3.07 8.04
CA SER A 227 -12.62 3.17 9.28
C SER A 227 -11.87 2.48 10.42
N GLY A 228 -12.17 2.85 11.66
CA GLY A 228 -11.55 2.29 12.84
C GLY A 228 -10.09 2.69 13.02
N ARG A 229 -9.29 1.78 13.58
CA ARG A 229 -7.89 2.05 13.95
C ARG A 229 -6.94 1.75 12.80
N PHE A 230 -6.15 2.75 12.42
CA PHE A 230 -5.03 2.61 11.50
C PHE A 230 -3.70 2.82 12.23
N GLU A 231 -2.88 1.77 12.35
CA GLU A 231 -1.59 1.79 13.01
C GLU A 231 -0.44 1.63 12.00
N LEU A 232 0.51 2.56 12.06
CA LEU A 232 1.74 2.62 11.27
C LEU A 232 2.91 2.44 12.23
N ALA A 233 3.52 1.26 12.25
CA ALA A 233 4.62 0.92 13.15
C ALA A 233 5.91 0.67 12.36
N ALA A 234 6.89 1.56 12.50
CA ALA A 234 8.16 1.52 11.77
C ALA A 234 9.29 2.20 12.54
N ASN A 235 10.54 2.11 12.09
CA ASN A 235 11.60 2.99 12.60
C ASN A 235 11.32 4.44 12.22
N GLN A 236 10.78 4.65 11.01
CA GLN A 236 10.37 5.96 10.51
C GLN A 236 9.22 5.89 9.52
N VAL A 237 8.43 6.96 9.52
CA VAL A 237 7.27 7.16 8.64
C VAL A 237 7.46 8.48 7.89
N TYR A 238 7.53 8.44 6.56
CA TYR A 238 7.81 9.62 5.74
C TYR A 238 7.23 9.55 4.32
N PRO A 239 6.87 10.68 3.69
CA PRO A 239 6.51 10.73 2.29
C PRO A 239 7.74 10.82 1.37
N ALA A 240 7.61 10.33 0.14
CA ALA A 240 8.56 10.58 -0.93
C ALA A 240 8.52 12.05 -1.38
N SER A 241 9.60 12.51 -2.04
CA SER A 241 9.73 13.91 -2.46
C SER A 241 8.52 14.39 -3.24
N LEU A 242 8.07 15.61 -2.93
CA LEU A 242 6.95 16.28 -3.60
C LEU A 242 5.61 15.51 -3.58
N SER A 243 5.47 14.50 -2.70
CA SER A 243 4.20 13.81 -2.48
C SER A 243 3.31 14.61 -1.53
N ASP A 244 2.08 14.88 -1.95
CA ASP A 244 0.99 15.41 -1.12
C ASP A 244 0.10 14.23 -0.71
N TYR A 245 0.23 13.78 0.52
CA TYR A 245 -0.43 12.56 1.00
C TYR A 245 -1.35 12.85 2.19
N THR A 246 -2.58 12.33 2.13
CA THR A 246 -3.56 12.45 3.21
C THR A 246 -3.93 11.09 3.78
N ILE A 247 -4.03 10.98 5.10
CA ILE A 247 -4.49 9.79 5.82
C ILE A 247 -5.75 10.16 6.59
N LYS A 248 -6.83 9.39 6.41
CA LYS A 248 -8.08 9.51 7.16
C LYS A 248 -8.46 8.20 7.81
N ALA A 249 -8.72 8.23 9.11
CA ALA A 249 -9.24 7.11 9.89
C ALA A 249 -10.00 7.60 11.13
N ASP A 250 -10.67 6.71 11.87
CA ASP A 250 -11.25 7.09 13.16
C ASP A 250 -10.14 7.31 14.21
N GLU A 251 -9.16 6.40 14.26
CA GLU A 251 -7.96 6.50 15.09
C GLU A 251 -6.71 6.28 14.23
N VAL A 252 -5.73 7.18 14.32
CA VAL A 252 -4.40 6.97 13.70
C VAL A 252 -3.34 6.85 14.79
N VAL A 253 -2.52 5.81 14.69
CA VAL A 253 -1.39 5.56 15.58
C VAL A 253 -0.10 5.48 14.78
N ILE A 254 0.84 6.36 15.07
CA ILE A 254 2.23 6.24 14.61
C ILE A 254 3.05 5.66 15.76
N ALA A 255 3.70 4.53 15.54
CA ALA A 255 4.45 3.82 16.57
C ALA A 255 5.83 3.38 16.05
N LYS A 256 6.68 2.96 16.99
CA LYS A 256 7.86 2.17 16.63
C LYS A 256 7.44 0.77 16.22
N HIS A 257 8.22 0.16 15.33
CA HIS A 257 8.07 -1.25 14.97
C HIS A 257 7.99 -2.14 16.23
N LYS A 258 7.13 -3.16 16.17
CA LYS A 258 6.95 -4.17 17.20
C LYS A 258 7.27 -5.53 16.61
N ASN A 259 8.02 -6.33 17.35
CA ASN A 259 8.21 -7.72 16.99
C ASN A 259 6.87 -8.48 17.11
N VAL A 260 6.25 -8.77 15.97
CA VAL A 260 5.01 -9.55 15.84
C VAL A 260 5.26 -10.94 15.25
N ALA A 261 6.51 -11.44 15.33
CA ALA A 261 6.91 -12.68 14.67
C ALA A 261 6.06 -13.89 15.08
N GLU A 262 5.64 -13.99 16.35
CA GLU A 262 4.80 -15.10 16.80
C GLU A 262 3.37 -15.01 16.25
N ASP A 263 2.79 -13.81 16.15
CA ASP A 263 1.47 -13.60 15.53
C ASP A 263 1.52 -14.00 14.05
N VAL A 264 2.56 -13.57 13.34
CA VAL A 264 2.75 -13.87 11.92
C VAL A 264 3.03 -15.36 11.67
N LYS A 265 3.81 -16.02 12.55
CA LYS A 265 4.02 -17.48 12.50
C LYS A 265 2.75 -18.27 12.79
N ALA A 266 1.85 -17.77 13.63
CA ALA A 266 0.56 -18.41 13.86
C ALA A 266 -0.31 -18.44 12.60
N ILE A 267 -0.10 -17.49 11.67
CA ILE A 267 -0.83 -17.36 10.42
C ILE A 267 -0.19 -18.19 9.31
N PHE A 268 1.09 -17.94 9.02
CA PHE A 268 1.80 -18.53 7.86
C PHE A 268 2.67 -19.75 8.21
N GLY A 269 2.65 -20.18 9.48
CA GLY A 269 3.42 -21.32 9.95
C GLY A 269 4.93 -21.17 9.73
N ARG A 270 5.59 -22.25 9.31
CA ARG A 270 7.05 -22.29 9.16
C ARG A 270 7.57 -21.46 7.97
N GLN A 271 6.72 -21.18 6.97
CA GLN A 271 7.12 -20.38 5.80
C GLN A 271 7.49 -18.95 6.20
N ALA A 272 6.89 -18.42 7.28
CA ALA A 272 7.22 -17.10 7.81
C ALA A 272 8.69 -16.96 8.27
N ASN A 273 9.29 -18.05 8.77
CA ASN A 273 10.62 -17.99 9.38
C ASN A 273 11.70 -17.52 8.39
N ALA A 274 11.63 -17.97 7.13
CA ALA A 274 12.62 -17.59 6.12
C ALA A 274 12.61 -16.09 5.86
N ILE A 275 11.43 -15.46 5.87
CA ILE A 275 11.26 -14.03 5.60
C ILE A 275 11.66 -13.22 6.83
N ILE A 276 11.09 -13.54 8.00
CA ILE A 276 11.33 -12.81 9.25
C ILE A 276 12.80 -12.86 9.65
N ASN A 277 13.48 -14.00 9.49
CA ASN A 277 14.90 -14.12 9.83
C ASN A 277 15.80 -13.28 8.90
N ASN A 278 15.32 -12.95 7.70
CA ASN A 278 16.00 -12.09 6.74
C ASN A 278 15.62 -10.62 6.89
N PHE A 279 14.76 -10.28 7.86
CA PHE A 279 14.47 -8.88 8.13
C PHE A 279 15.66 -8.12 8.67
N SER A 280 15.72 -6.83 8.34
CA SER A 280 16.72 -5.93 8.89
C SER A 280 16.63 -5.96 10.41
N GLN A 281 17.79 -6.15 11.05
CA GLN A 281 17.93 -6.13 12.50
C GLN A 281 18.38 -4.75 13.00
N SER A 282 18.43 -3.74 12.12
CA SER A 282 18.85 -2.39 12.49
C SER A 282 17.68 -1.58 13.04
N ASP A 283 17.75 -1.21 14.31
CA ASP A 283 16.87 -0.18 14.90
C ASP A 283 17.31 1.25 14.53
N MET A 284 18.25 1.40 13.59
CA MET A 284 18.71 2.70 13.11
C MET A 284 17.72 3.26 12.08
N SER A 285 17.25 4.49 12.32
CA SER A 285 16.57 5.31 11.31
C SER A 285 17.62 6.04 10.47
N PRO A 286 17.95 5.58 9.24
CA PRO A 286 18.84 6.33 8.36
C PRO A 286 18.20 7.68 7.99
N SER A 287 19.02 8.67 7.64
CA SER A 287 18.50 9.97 7.24
C SER A 287 17.56 9.86 6.03
N VAL A 288 16.44 10.57 6.11
CA VAL A 288 15.43 10.59 5.06
C VAL A 288 15.88 11.52 3.93
N LEU A 289 16.06 10.96 2.73
CA LEU A 289 16.46 11.69 1.53
C LEU A 289 15.24 12.04 0.65
N SER A 290 14.22 12.62 1.26
CA SER A 290 13.04 13.18 0.57
C SER A 290 12.84 14.64 0.95
N ALA A 291 12.27 15.43 0.05
CA ALA A 291 12.06 16.87 0.29
C ALA A 291 10.77 17.41 -0.35
N GLY A 292 10.22 18.47 0.25
CA GLY A 292 9.11 19.23 -0.34
C GLY A 292 7.77 18.52 -0.35
N ALA A 293 7.62 17.46 0.44
CA ALA A 293 6.39 16.71 0.57
C ALA A 293 5.43 17.35 1.58
N ARG A 294 4.16 16.96 1.51
CA ARG A 294 3.11 17.36 2.46
C ARG A 294 2.42 16.11 2.98
N LEU A 295 2.31 15.98 4.29
CA LEU A 295 1.61 14.88 4.95
C LEU A 295 0.52 15.43 5.86
N SER A 296 -0.74 15.07 5.57
CA SER A 296 -1.90 15.39 6.41
C SER A 296 -2.45 14.12 7.04
N ILE A 297 -2.65 14.11 8.35
CA ILE A 297 -3.30 13.04 9.09
C ILE A 297 -4.54 13.63 9.74
N GLU A 298 -5.71 13.08 9.40
CA GLU A 298 -7.01 13.53 9.89
C GLU A 298 -7.73 12.35 10.57
N ALA A 299 -8.04 12.48 11.85
CA ALA A 299 -8.72 11.44 12.61
C ALA A 299 -9.55 11.99 13.76
N ASP A 300 -10.37 11.16 14.41
CA ASP A 300 -10.94 11.55 15.70
C ASP A 300 -9.83 11.62 16.76
N MET A 301 -9.01 10.57 16.83
CA MET A 301 -7.85 10.49 17.72
C MET A 301 -6.56 10.23 16.96
N ILE A 302 -5.50 10.95 17.32
CA ILE A 302 -4.14 10.73 16.80
C ILE A 302 -3.20 10.46 17.97
N THR A 303 -2.47 9.35 17.92
CA THR A 303 -1.37 9.04 18.85
C THR A 303 -0.07 8.92 18.08
N GLN A 304 0.87 9.84 18.36
CA GLN A 304 2.19 9.87 17.74
C GLN A 304 3.23 9.43 18.79
N ALA A 305 3.77 8.22 18.61
CA ALA A 305 4.70 7.55 19.51
C ALA A 305 5.98 7.05 18.81
N GLY A 306 6.06 7.22 17.49
CA GLY A 306 7.20 6.84 16.65
C GLY A 306 7.96 8.04 16.08
N GLU A 307 8.54 7.88 14.90
CA GLU A 307 9.23 8.94 14.17
C GLU A 307 8.48 9.29 12.88
N LEU A 308 7.99 10.52 12.80
CA LEU A 308 7.31 11.09 11.65
C LEU A 308 8.19 12.19 11.04
N ARG A 309 8.60 12.02 9.78
CA ARG A 309 9.60 12.87 9.14
C ARG A 309 9.11 13.38 7.79
N VAL A 310 9.21 14.69 7.54
CA VAL A 310 8.92 15.32 6.25
C VAL A 310 9.95 16.42 5.99
N PRO A 311 11.21 16.08 5.64
CA PRO A 311 12.26 17.07 5.48
C PRO A 311 11.88 18.12 4.44
N PHE A 312 12.19 19.38 4.72
CA PHE A 312 11.82 20.52 3.86
C PHE A 312 10.36 20.49 3.40
N GLY A 313 9.43 20.09 4.27
CA GLY A 313 8.03 19.97 3.89
C GLY A 313 7.07 20.23 5.03
N GLU A 314 5.86 19.73 4.89
CA GLU A 314 4.77 20.05 5.80
C GLU A 314 4.18 18.81 6.47
N ILE A 315 3.96 18.92 7.77
CA ILE A 315 3.20 17.95 8.57
C ILE A 315 1.95 18.65 9.10
N SER A 316 0.79 18.03 8.93
CA SER A 316 -0.46 18.48 9.53
C SER A 316 -1.13 17.33 10.27
N LEU A 317 -1.16 17.41 11.61
CA LEU A 317 -1.88 16.47 12.46
C LEU A 317 -3.17 17.11 12.96
N LYS A 318 -4.31 16.67 12.42
CA LYS A 318 -5.64 17.17 12.75
C LYS A 318 -6.47 16.07 13.42
N ALA A 319 -6.46 16.06 14.74
CA ALA A 319 -7.40 15.25 15.50
C ALA A 319 -8.68 16.06 15.76
N LYS A 320 -9.84 15.39 15.88
CA LYS A 320 -11.05 16.04 16.36
C LYS A 320 -11.01 16.12 17.89
N SER A 321 -10.93 14.97 18.55
CA SER A 321 -11.07 14.87 20.00
C SER A 321 -9.74 14.91 20.75
N ARG A 322 -8.70 14.21 20.27
CA ARG A 322 -7.39 14.17 20.96
C ARG A 322 -6.20 13.93 20.05
N LEU A 323 -5.16 14.74 20.24
CA LEU A 323 -3.82 14.55 19.69
C LEU A 323 -2.82 14.31 20.83
N ASN A 324 -2.26 13.10 20.90
CA ASN A 324 -1.23 12.73 21.87
C ASN A 324 0.14 12.61 21.18
N LEU A 325 1.11 13.39 21.61
CA LEU A 325 2.53 13.20 21.28
C LEU A 325 3.19 12.52 22.49
N LEU A 326 3.51 11.23 22.38
CA LEU A 326 4.02 10.42 23.48
C LEU A 326 5.53 10.62 23.70
N ALA A 327 6.01 10.22 24.87
CA ALA A 327 7.43 10.30 25.21
C ALA A 327 8.29 9.50 24.21
N GLY A 328 9.41 10.08 23.77
CA GLY A 328 10.32 9.46 22.80
C GLY A 328 9.87 9.54 21.35
N SER A 329 8.76 10.23 21.08
CA SER A 329 8.28 10.47 19.72
C SER A 329 9.00 11.65 19.05
N LEU A 330 9.15 11.58 17.73
CA LEU A 330 9.72 12.64 16.90
C LEU A 330 8.73 13.01 15.80
N THR A 331 8.38 14.30 15.71
CA THR A 331 7.68 14.89 14.57
C THR A 331 8.58 15.96 13.97
N SER A 332 9.15 15.72 12.79
CA SER A 332 10.24 16.55 12.25
C SER A 332 10.06 16.95 10.79
N THR A 333 10.41 18.21 10.48
CA THR A 333 10.63 18.70 9.11
C THR A 333 12.10 19.00 8.81
N SER A 334 13.00 18.60 9.71
CA SER A 334 14.45 18.78 9.58
C SER A 334 15.03 17.85 8.52
N ALA A 335 16.10 18.29 7.87
CA ALA A 335 16.91 17.49 6.96
C ALA A 335 18.17 16.92 7.63
N GLU A 336 18.35 17.11 8.95
CA GLU A 336 19.43 16.48 9.73
C GLU A 336 20.86 16.67 9.17
N GLY A 337 21.12 17.85 8.61
CA GLY A 337 22.36 18.24 7.97
C GLY A 337 22.59 17.59 6.60
N GLN A 338 21.61 16.89 6.03
CA GLN A 338 21.75 16.21 4.75
C GLN A 338 21.62 17.16 3.57
N ILE A 339 22.34 16.81 2.49
CA ILE A 339 22.13 17.37 1.16
C ILE A 339 21.15 16.44 0.45
N ILE A 340 19.93 16.92 0.19
CA ILE A 340 18.87 16.12 -0.41
C ILE A 340 18.75 16.48 -1.90
N PRO A 341 18.98 15.52 -2.82
CA PRO A 341 18.76 15.74 -4.24
C PRO A 341 17.28 16.02 -4.52
N LEU A 342 16.97 17.18 -5.08
CA LEU A 342 15.61 17.58 -5.43
C LEU A 342 15.61 18.30 -6.78
N GLY A 343 15.76 17.55 -7.86
CA GLY A 343 15.72 18.08 -9.22
C GLY A 343 17.10 18.44 -9.76
N ARG A 344 17.15 19.35 -10.73
CA ARG A 344 18.36 19.82 -11.41
C ARG A 344 18.18 21.24 -11.94
N THR A 345 19.26 21.93 -12.21
CA THR A 345 19.22 23.18 -12.97
C THR A 345 19.16 22.90 -14.48
N ALA A 346 18.34 23.66 -15.22
CA ALA A 346 18.12 23.49 -16.66
C ALA A 346 18.89 24.52 -17.49
N GLN A 347 19.28 24.13 -18.72
CA GLN A 347 19.82 24.89 -19.87
C GLN A 347 20.74 26.11 -19.63
N THR A 348 20.30 27.10 -18.87
CA THR A 348 21.03 28.34 -18.54
C THR A 348 21.50 28.42 -17.09
N GLY A 349 21.15 27.44 -16.25
CA GLY A 349 21.43 27.44 -14.81
C GLY A 349 20.48 28.31 -13.98
N LEU A 350 19.51 28.98 -14.62
CA LEU A 350 18.57 29.90 -13.98
C LEU A 350 17.23 29.26 -13.60
N ASP A 351 16.93 28.08 -14.17
CA ASP A 351 15.70 27.36 -13.91
C ASP A 351 16.01 26.10 -13.10
N TRP A 352 15.45 25.99 -11.90
CA TRP A 352 15.46 24.75 -11.12
C TRP A 352 14.24 23.92 -11.49
N GLN A 353 14.47 22.68 -11.89
CA GLN A 353 13.42 21.81 -12.39
C GLN A 353 13.52 20.39 -11.83
N TYR A 354 12.37 19.78 -11.59
CA TYR A 354 12.24 18.37 -11.21
C TYR A 354 11.56 17.61 -12.33
N ASP A 355 12.24 16.61 -12.87
CA ASP A 355 11.69 15.78 -13.93
C ASP A 355 10.99 14.57 -13.33
N PHE A 356 9.69 14.45 -13.60
CA PHE A 356 8.93 13.24 -13.32
C PHE A 356 9.14 12.22 -14.43
N ALA A 357 8.70 10.99 -14.19
CA ALA A 357 8.56 10.00 -15.25
C ALA A 357 7.65 10.54 -16.39
N GLU A 358 7.84 10.02 -17.61
CA GLU A 358 7.06 10.37 -18.81
C GLU A 358 7.30 11.79 -19.39
N GLY A 359 8.40 12.45 -19.01
CA GLY A 359 8.86 13.69 -19.64
C GLY A 359 8.19 14.96 -19.13
N ASP A 360 7.44 14.86 -18.04
CA ASP A 360 6.83 15.99 -17.35
C ASP A 360 7.85 16.68 -16.42
N THR A 361 7.98 18.00 -16.55
CA THR A 361 8.94 18.78 -15.76
C THR A 361 8.22 19.79 -14.87
N LEU A 362 8.49 19.77 -13.57
CA LEU A 362 8.08 20.80 -12.63
C LEU A 362 9.18 21.84 -12.50
N ARG A 363 8.87 23.10 -12.83
CA ARG A 363 9.72 24.23 -12.49
C ARG A 363 9.56 24.60 -11.01
N ILE A 364 10.63 24.45 -10.23
CA ILE A 364 10.68 24.85 -8.83
C ILE A 364 11.11 26.32 -8.77
N THR A 365 10.16 27.21 -8.44
CA THR A 365 10.39 28.67 -8.43
C THR A 365 10.79 29.21 -7.06
N ARG A 366 10.63 28.40 -6.00
CA ARG A 366 11.03 28.71 -4.62
C ARG A 366 11.32 27.41 -3.87
N PRO A 367 12.21 27.43 -2.86
CA PRO A 367 12.37 26.30 -1.95
C PRO A 367 11.02 25.91 -1.33
N PRO A 368 10.79 24.61 -1.09
CA PRO A 368 9.57 24.16 -0.41
C PRO A 368 9.38 24.81 0.96
N GLU A 369 8.11 25.01 1.34
CA GLU A 369 7.75 25.54 2.65
C GLU A 369 7.92 24.47 3.74
N LYS A 370 8.31 24.92 4.94
CA LYS A 370 8.41 24.08 6.13
C LYS A 370 7.32 24.43 7.13
N ARG A 371 6.51 23.45 7.52
CA ARG A 371 5.42 23.68 8.48
C ARG A 371 5.09 22.45 9.31
N ILE A 372 4.83 22.63 10.60
CA ILE A 372 4.17 21.63 11.43
C ILE A 372 2.90 22.27 11.99
N LEU A 373 1.74 21.71 11.67
CA LEU A 373 0.44 22.12 12.17
C LEU A 373 -0.13 21.03 13.07
N LEU A 374 -0.50 21.39 14.29
CA LEU A 374 -1.14 20.51 15.26
C LEU A 374 -2.50 21.10 15.63
N SER A 375 -3.58 20.36 15.45
CA SER A 375 -4.95 20.82 15.73
C SER A 375 -5.77 19.70 16.37
N SER A 376 -6.44 20.03 17.48
CA SER A 376 -7.33 19.13 18.25
C SER A 376 -8.05 19.93 19.35
N ASP A 377 -9.19 19.44 19.82
CA ASP A 377 -9.83 19.95 21.05
C ASP A 377 -8.92 19.75 22.28
N ASP A 378 -8.16 18.65 22.32
CA ASP A 378 -7.17 18.33 23.36
C ASP A 378 -5.82 17.95 22.70
N VAL A 379 -4.77 18.74 22.92
CA VAL A 379 -3.40 18.45 22.48
C VAL A 379 -2.52 18.17 23.71
N ARG A 380 -1.98 16.95 23.79
CA ARG A 380 -1.11 16.50 24.88
C ARG A 380 0.30 16.25 24.37
N LEU A 381 1.23 17.09 24.83
CA LEU A 381 2.66 16.94 24.61
C LEU A 381 3.30 16.31 25.85
N ASN A 382 3.62 15.01 25.78
CA ASN A 382 4.25 14.32 26.90
C ASN A 382 5.75 14.66 26.97
N LYS A 383 6.30 14.64 28.19
CA LYS A 383 7.73 14.87 28.42
C LYS A 383 8.58 13.91 27.57
N GLY A 384 9.49 14.46 26.78
CA GLY A 384 10.37 13.69 25.89
C GLY A 384 9.83 13.48 24.47
N ALA A 385 8.62 13.96 24.15
CA ALA A 385 8.20 14.14 22.77
C ALA A 385 8.95 15.33 22.14
N VAL A 386 9.36 15.20 20.88
CA VAL A 386 10.15 16.21 20.15
C VAL A 386 9.40 16.66 18.90
N ILE A 387 9.21 17.97 18.78
CA ILE A 387 8.77 18.63 17.55
C ILE A 387 9.97 19.39 17.00
N ASP A 388 10.44 19.00 15.80
CA ASP A 388 11.66 19.54 15.21
C ASP A 388 11.39 20.26 13.88
N MET A 389 11.72 21.55 13.86
CA MET A 389 11.59 22.42 12.69
C MET A 389 12.95 22.95 12.20
N ASN A 390 14.06 22.43 12.70
CA ASN A 390 15.40 22.91 12.39
C ASN A 390 15.71 22.84 10.89
N GLY A 391 16.38 23.86 10.35
CA GLY A 391 16.69 23.97 8.91
C GLY A 391 17.84 23.09 8.42
N GLY A 392 18.57 22.41 9.31
CA GLY A 392 19.89 21.83 9.02
C GLY A 392 19.89 20.91 7.81
N GLY A 393 20.48 21.34 6.70
CA GLY A 393 20.58 20.60 5.44
C GLY A 393 20.43 21.53 4.24
N ASP A 394 20.62 21.01 3.05
CA ASP A 394 20.55 21.74 1.78
C ASP A 394 19.76 20.95 0.72
N LEU A 395 19.23 21.65 -0.28
CA LEU A 395 18.63 21.06 -1.48
C LEU A 395 19.60 21.22 -2.66
N GLN A 396 19.81 20.15 -3.43
CA GLN A 396 20.70 20.16 -4.61
C GLN A 396 20.00 19.67 -5.88
#